data_AF-A0A1F2TQX3-F1
#
_entry.id   AF-A0A1F2TQX3-F1
#
_cell.length_a   1.000
_cell.length_b   1.000
_cell.length_c   1.000
_cell.angle_alpha   90.00
_cell.angle_beta   90.00
_cell.angle_gamma   90.00
#
_symmetry.space_group_name_H-M   'P 1'
#
loop_
_entity.id
_entity.type
_entity.pdbx_description
1 polymer ?
#
loop_
_entity_poly.entity_id
_entity_poly.type
_entity_poly.pdbx_seq_one_letter_code
_entity_poly.pdbx_strand_id
1 'polypeptide(L)'
;MSDFLTAIGPGALVTLAAIAASVAAVLILFVGFCVVFNLPKLRSSGRDSMVVRSLDEMSGTRQDYLPATTPRGPIDQLRTPELLEILARKSA
;
A
#
# COMPACT_ATOMS: atom_id res chain seq x y z
N MET A 1 49.48 -17.77 -18.78
CA MET A 1 48.07 -18.08 -18.46
C MET A 1 47.77 -17.84 -16.97
N SER A 2 48.71 -18.14 -16.06
CA SER A 2 48.65 -17.79 -14.62
C SER A 2 48.48 -16.29 -14.35
N ASP A 3 49.21 -15.45 -15.08
CA ASP A 3 49.29 -13.99 -14.81
C ASP A 3 48.02 -13.25 -15.26
N PHE A 4 47.32 -13.80 -16.26
CA PHE A 4 46.02 -13.31 -16.72
C PHE A 4 44.91 -13.62 -15.71
N LEU A 5 44.96 -14.81 -15.07
CA LEU A 5 44.04 -15.20 -13.99
C LEU A 5 44.26 -14.37 -12.72
N THR A 6 45.51 -13.99 -12.40
CA THR A 6 45.80 -13.12 -11.25
C THR A 6 45.41 -11.66 -11.50
N ALA A 7 45.44 -11.19 -12.74
CA ALA A 7 44.97 -9.85 -13.12
C ALA A 7 43.42 -9.73 -13.14
N ILE A 8 42.72 -10.82 -13.49
CA ILE A 8 41.25 -10.87 -13.46
C ILE A 8 40.71 -10.88 -12.03
N GLY A 9 41.39 -11.54 -11.08
CA GLY A 9 40.96 -11.64 -9.68
C GLY A 9 40.53 -10.29 -9.04
N PRO A 10 41.40 -9.27 -9.01
CA PRO A 10 41.04 -7.96 -8.46
C PRO A 10 40.05 -7.20 -9.35
N GLY A 11 40.15 -7.32 -10.67
CA GLY A 11 39.23 -6.65 -11.60
C GLY A 11 37.78 -7.14 -11.48
N ALA A 12 37.59 -8.45 -11.32
CA ALA A 12 36.29 -9.09 -11.13
C ALA A 12 35.64 -8.69 -9.79
N LEU A 13 36.44 -8.53 -8.74
CA LEU A 13 35.93 -8.08 -7.44
C LEU A 13 35.46 -6.62 -7.50
N VAL A 14 36.21 -5.76 -8.20
CA VAL A 14 35.85 -4.35 -8.40
C VAL A 14 34.57 -4.22 -9.23
N THR A 15 34.43 -4.99 -10.32
CA THR A 15 33.21 -4.95 -11.13
C THR A 15 32.00 -5.47 -10.37
N LEU A 16 32.14 -6.55 -9.58
CA LEU A 16 31.06 -7.05 -8.73
C LEU A 16 30.64 -6.01 -7.67
N ALA A 17 31.60 -5.37 -7.03
CA ALA A 17 31.34 -4.31 -6.06
C ALA A 17 30.66 -3.09 -6.71
N ALA A 18 31.06 -2.69 -7.92
CA ALA A 18 30.44 -1.61 -8.65
C ALA A 18 28.99 -1.93 -9.03
N ILE A 19 28.71 -3.16 -9.46
CA ILE A 19 27.35 -3.62 -9.74
C ILE A 19 26.52 -3.62 -8.45
N ALA A 20 27.04 -4.19 -7.36
CA ALA A 20 26.34 -4.20 -6.08
C ALA A 20 26.05 -2.77 -5.58
N ALA A 21 27.01 -1.86 -5.68
CA ALA A 21 26.87 -0.46 -5.29
C ALA A 21 25.81 0.27 -6.13
N SER A 22 25.79 0.07 -7.45
CA SER A 22 24.79 0.68 -8.33
C SER A 22 23.38 0.15 -8.08
N VAL A 23 23.23 -1.16 -7.87
CA VAL A 23 21.94 -1.77 -7.49
C VAL A 23 21.47 -1.22 -6.14
N ALA A 24 22.36 -1.16 -5.14
CA ALA A 24 22.04 -0.61 -3.83
C ALA A 24 21.62 0.85 -3.92
N ALA A 25 22.31 1.68 -4.71
CA ALA A 25 21.98 3.08 -4.89
C ALA A 25 20.57 3.27 -5.49
N VAL A 26 20.22 2.50 -6.52
CA VAL A 26 18.89 2.55 -7.15
C VAL A 26 17.81 2.07 -6.18
N LEU A 27 18.05 1.00 -5.42
CA LEU A 27 17.10 0.50 -4.43
C LEU A 27 16.85 1.51 -3.32
N ILE A 28 17.90 2.14 -2.79
CA ILE A 28 17.76 3.19 -1.76
C ILE A 28 16.93 4.35 -2.30
N LEU A 29 17.21 4.81 -3.52
CA LEU A 29 16.44 5.89 -4.15
C LEU A 29 14.97 5.50 -4.36
N PHE A 30 14.72 4.31 -4.89
CA PHE A 30 13.37 3.84 -5.19
C PHE A 30 12.55 3.60 -3.93
N VAL A 31 13.11 2.92 -2.93
CA VAL A 31 12.45 2.68 -1.64
C VAL A 31 12.24 4.01 -0.92
N GLY A 32 13.25 4.88 -0.89
CA GLY A 32 13.15 6.21 -0.31
C GLY A 32 12.05 7.04 -0.96
N PHE A 33 11.98 7.06 -2.28
CA PHE A 33 10.89 7.71 -3.02
C PHE A 33 9.53 7.09 -2.68
N CYS A 34 9.41 5.76 -2.71
CA CYS A 34 8.17 5.08 -2.36
C CYS A 34 7.70 5.45 -0.94
N VAL A 35 8.61 5.48 0.03
CA VAL A 35 8.33 5.82 1.43
C VAL A 35 7.90 7.29 1.55
N VAL A 36 8.68 8.23 1.00
CA VAL A 36 8.41 9.67 1.11
C VAL A 36 7.09 10.04 0.44
N PHE A 37 6.74 9.43 -0.69
CA PHE A 37 5.52 9.79 -1.42
C PHE A 37 4.29 8.94 -1.05
N ASN A 38 4.45 7.67 -0.67
CA ASN A 38 3.30 6.81 -0.35
C ASN A 38 2.97 6.76 1.15
N LEU A 39 3.91 6.95 2.07
CA LEU A 39 3.55 7.01 3.49
C LEU A 39 2.62 8.18 3.83
N PRO A 40 2.81 9.40 3.32
CA PRO A 40 1.85 10.48 3.53
C PRO A 40 0.48 10.19 2.89
N LYS A 41 0.43 9.30 1.89
CA LYS A 41 -0.84 8.85 1.29
C LYS A 41 -1.61 7.88 2.19
N LEU A 42 -0.91 7.18 3.08
CA LEU A 42 -1.48 6.29 4.11
C LEU A 42 -1.90 7.04 5.39
N ARG A 43 -1.93 8.39 5.37
CA ARG A 43 -2.26 9.22 6.54
C ARG A 43 -3.53 8.72 7.22
N SER A 44 -3.43 8.57 8.55
CA SER A 44 -4.54 8.23 9.44
C SER A 44 -5.72 9.16 9.18
N SER A 45 -6.93 8.59 9.13
CA SER A 45 -8.16 9.38 9.26
C SER A 45 -8.18 10.05 10.64
N GLY A 46 -8.73 11.26 10.71
CA GLY A 46 -8.81 12.09 11.92
C GLY A 46 -8.83 13.59 11.63
N ARG A 47 -8.89 14.41 12.68
CA ARG A 47 -8.97 15.89 12.59
C ARG A 47 -7.88 16.56 11.75
N ASP A 48 -6.70 15.95 11.67
CA ASP A 48 -5.55 16.44 10.90
C ASP A 48 -5.51 15.91 9.46
N SER A 49 -6.59 15.25 9.00
CA SER A 49 -6.74 14.83 7.61
C SER A 49 -7.28 16.00 6.78
N MET A 50 -6.69 16.22 5.60
CA MET A 50 -7.06 17.34 4.71
C MET A 50 -8.44 17.13 4.05
N VAL A 51 -8.99 15.92 4.15
CA VAL A 51 -10.26 15.54 3.51
C VAL A 51 -11.11 14.83 4.56
N VAL A 52 -12.17 15.50 4.99
CA VAL A 52 -13.18 14.95 5.89
C VAL A 52 -13.99 13.89 5.13
N ARG A 53 -13.85 12.61 5.50
CA ARG A 53 -14.58 11.50 4.87
C ARG A 53 -15.89 11.17 5.58
N SER A 54 -16.02 11.59 6.84
CA SER A 54 -17.24 11.43 7.65
C SER A 54 -17.39 12.53 8.69
N LEU A 55 -18.61 12.76 9.16
CA LEU A 55 -18.89 13.74 10.22
C LEU A 55 -18.18 13.39 11.55
N ASP A 56 -17.98 12.10 11.82
CA ASP A 56 -17.31 11.64 13.03
C ASP A 56 -15.78 11.85 12.97
N GLU A 57 -15.22 11.89 11.76
CA GLU A 57 -13.83 12.30 11.55
C GLU A 57 -13.64 13.80 11.87
N MET A 58 -14.67 14.62 11.61
CA MET A 58 -14.68 16.07 11.90
C MET A 58 -14.80 16.37 13.40
N SER A 59 -15.53 15.55 14.17
CA SER A 59 -15.57 15.62 15.63
C SER A 59 -14.27 15.14 16.29
N GLY A 60 -13.38 14.49 15.52
CA GLY A 60 -12.09 13.98 15.98
C GLY A 60 -12.13 12.54 16.46
N THR A 61 -13.26 11.86 16.29
CA THR A 61 -13.39 10.44 16.61
C THR A 61 -12.63 9.62 15.56
N ARG A 62 -11.82 8.65 16.03
CA ARG A 62 -11.18 7.69 15.13
C ARG A 62 -12.27 6.83 14.49
N GLN A 63 -12.19 6.64 13.19
CA GLN A 63 -13.19 5.88 12.45
C GLN A 63 -12.98 4.39 12.70
N ASP A 64 -13.72 3.84 13.66
CA ASP A 64 -13.74 2.40 13.94
C ASP A 64 -14.69 1.71 12.96
N TYR A 65 -14.11 1.03 11.97
CA TYR A 65 -14.88 0.22 11.04
C TYR A 65 -15.48 -0.97 11.77
N LEU A 66 -16.79 -1.13 11.66
CA LEU A 66 -17.47 -2.27 12.21
C LEU A 66 -17.07 -3.55 11.45
N PRO A 67 -16.83 -4.67 12.15
CA PRO A 67 -16.62 -5.96 11.52
C PRO A 67 -17.74 -6.32 10.52
N ALA A 68 -17.42 -7.12 9.51
CA ALA A 68 -18.38 -7.55 8.49
C ALA A 68 -19.59 -8.31 9.06
N THR A 69 -19.43 -8.88 10.25
CA THR A 69 -20.46 -9.63 10.99
C THR A 69 -21.27 -8.77 11.95
N THR A 70 -20.92 -7.49 12.11
CA THR A 70 -21.66 -6.60 13.01
C THR A 70 -23.06 -6.35 12.46
N PRO A 71 -24.12 -6.51 13.28
CA PRO A 71 -25.49 -6.20 12.88
C PRO A 71 -25.59 -4.75 12.40
N ARG A 72 -25.84 -4.56 11.10
CA ARG A 72 -25.93 -3.23 10.48
C ARG A 72 -27.33 -2.67 10.68
N GLY A 73 -27.60 -2.14 11.88
CA GLY A 73 -28.87 -1.48 12.21
C GLY A 73 -30.12 -2.33 11.93
N PRO A 74 -31.33 -1.73 11.97
CA PRO A 74 -32.58 -2.40 11.64
C PRO A 74 -32.74 -2.66 10.14
N ILE A 75 -31.95 -1.98 9.30
CA ILE A 75 -32.06 -2.02 7.84
C ILE A 75 -30.73 -2.53 7.30
N ASP A 76 -30.68 -3.84 7.04
CA ASP A 76 -29.62 -4.41 6.23
C ASP A 76 -29.78 -3.88 4.79
N GLN A 77 -28.97 -2.88 4.44
CA GLN A 77 -28.98 -2.24 3.12
C GLN A 77 -28.72 -3.24 1.98
N LEU A 78 -28.23 -4.45 2.24
CA LEU A 78 -28.02 -5.50 1.23
C LEU A 78 -29.18 -6.51 1.15
N ARG A 79 -30.16 -6.45 2.06
CA ARG A 79 -31.36 -7.29 2.10
C ARG A 79 -32.64 -6.48 2.01
N THR A 80 -32.61 -5.33 1.34
CA THR A 80 -33.85 -4.64 0.99
C THR A 80 -34.59 -5.45 -0.08
N PRO A 81 -35.94 -5.49 -0.04
CA PRO A 81 -36.73 -6.25 -1.01
C PRO A 81 -36.41 -5.83 -2.45
N GLU A 82 -36.21 -4.53 -2.68
CA GLU A 82 -35.87 -3.99 -3.99
C GLU A 82 -34.53 -4.51 -4.55
N LEU A 83 -33.51 -4.68 -3.71
CA LEU A 83 -32.21 -5.22 -4.16
C LEU A 83 -32.26 -6.73 -4.41
N LEU A 84 -33.09 -7.46 -3.66
CA LEU A 84 -33.29 -8.90 -3.86
C LEU A 84 -34.00 -9.18 -5.19
N GLU A 85 -34.97 -8.35 -5.57
CA GLU A 85 -35.64 -8.45 -6.87
C GLU A 85 -34.68 -8.18 -8.05
N ILE A 86 -33.79 -7.19 -7.91
CA ILE A 86 -32.77 -6.88 -8.93
C ILE A 86 -31.76 -8.02 -9.06
N LEU A 87 -31.30 -8.58 -7.94
CA LEU A 87 -30.39 -9.73 -7.95
C LEU A 87 -31.03 -10.96 -8.59
N ALA A 88 -32.28 -11.27 -8.22
CA ALA A 88 -33.03 -12.39 -8.80
C ALA A 88 -33.19 -12.25 -10.31
N ARG A 89 -33.43 -11.03 -10.80
CA ARG A 89 -33.52 -10.72 -12.23
C ARG A 89 -32.17 -10.87 -12.95
N LYS A 90 -31.06 -10.55 -12.29
CA LYS A 90 -29.71 -10.61 -12.87
C LYS A 90 -29.10 -12.02 -12.86
N SER A 91 -29.61 -12.91 -12.01
CA SER A 91 -29.20 -14.32 -11.94
C SER A 91 -30.01 -15.27 -12.82
N ALA A 92 -31.06 -14.77 -13.48
CA ALA A 92 -31.84 -15.49 -14.50
C ALA A 92 -31.28 -15.21 -15.90
#